data_AF-A0A538Q6E1-F1
#
_entry.id   AF-A0A538Q6E1-F1
#
_cell.length_a   1.000
_cell.length_b   1.000
_cell.length_c   1.000
_cell.angle_alpha   90.00
_cell.angle_beta   90.00
_cell.angle_gamma   90.00
#
_symmetry.space_group_name_H-M   'P 1'
#
loop_
_entity.id
_entity.type
_entity.pdbx_description
1 polymer ?
#
loop_
_entity_poly.entity_id
_entity_poly.type
_entity_poly.pdbx_seq_one_letter_code
_entity_poly.pdbx_strand_id
1 'polypeptide(L)'
;MRRLVALKIAEAVALAPEAIFPPDLTLTGILSASERLHNSVDLMEALAKAVNAARRELGVKLRLQAFTMDTPISRVVESFIAQARAAASGE
;
A
#
# COMPACT_ATOMS: atom_id res chain seq x y z
N MET A 1 -12.72 -1.89 -3.79
CA MET A 1 -11.34 -1.66 -4.26
C MET A 1 -10.48 -0.91 -3.24
N ARG A 2 -10.77 0.37 -2.91
CA ARG A 2 -9.99 1.15 -1.92
C ARG A 2 -9.84 0.46 -0.58
N ARG A 3 -10.96 0.01 0.01
CA ARG A 3 -10.96 -0.71 1.30
C ARG A 3 -10.09 -1.97 1.26
N LEU A 4 -10.16 -2.74 0.17
CA LEU A 4 -9.37 -3.96 0.02
C LEU A 4 -7.86 -3.64 0.00
N VAL A 5 -7.44 -2.67 -0.82
CA VAL A 5 -6.03 -2.25 -0.90
C VAL A 5 -5.53 -1.74 0.45
N ALA A 6 -6.33 -0.91 1.13
CA ALA A 6 -6.01 -0.39 2.45
C ALA A 6 -5.83 -1.52 3.48
N LEU A 7 -6.73 -2.50 3.51
CA LEU A 7 -6.62 -3.65 4.41
C LEU A 7 -5.38 -4.50 4.12
N LYS A 8 -5.07 -4.77 2.84
CA LYS A 8 -3.85 -5.53 2.48
C LYS A 8 -2.57 -4.82 2.86
N ILE A 9 -2.53 -3.50 2.73
CA ILE A 9 -1.39 -2.69 3.16
C ILE A 9 -1.24 -2.75 4.68
N ALA A 10 -2.32 -2.51 5.43
CA ALA A 10 -2.32 -2.56 6.90
C ALA A 10 -1.83 -3.93 7.43
N GLU A 11 -2.35 -5.01 6.85
CA GLU A 11 -1.92 -6.38 7.16
C GLU A 11 -0.42 -6.58 6.89
N ALA A 12 0.07 -6.13 5.73
CA ALA A 12 1.46 -6.32 5.34
C ALA A 12 2.46 -5.53 6.19
N VAL A 13 2.08 -4.33 6.66
CA VAL A 13 2.93 -3.50 7.53
C VAL A 13 2.68 -3.77 9.02
N ALA A 14 1.81 -4.73 9.35
CA ALA A 14 1.47 -5.15 10.70
C ALA A 14 0.96 -4.01 11.61
N LEU A 15 0.13 -3.14 11.05
CA LEU A 15 -0.51 -2.04 11.78
C LEU A 15 -2.02 -2.10 11.60
N ALA A 16 -2.76 -1.58 12.59
CA ALA A 16 -4.20 -1.44 12.48
C ALA A 16 -4.55 -0.36 11.42
N PRO A 17 -5.57 -0.57 10.56
CA PRO A 17 -5.98 0.43 9.57
C PRO A 17 -6.26 1.82 10.18
N GLU A 18 -6.82 1.86 11.39
CA GLU A 18 -7.17 3.07 12.12
C GLU A 18 -5.94 3.85 12.60
N ALA A 19 -4.81 3.18 12.76
CA ALA A 19 -3.52 3.80 13.10
C ALA A 19 -2.80 4.37 11.86
N ILE A 20 -3.20 3.98 10.65
CA ILE A 20 -2.51 4.30 9.41
C ILE A 20 -3.28 5.34 8.58
N PHE A 21 -4.56 5.06 8.28
CA PHE A 21 -5.31 5.80 7.27
C PHE A 21 -5.99 7.08 7.79
N PRO A 22 -6.64 7.11 8.97
CA PRO A 22 -7.15 8.36 9.54
C PRO A 22 -6.06 9.43 9.78
N PRO A 23 -4.89 9.10 10.35
CA PRO A 23 -3.79 10.08 10.49
C PRO A 23 -2.98 10.27 9.21
N ASP A 24 -3.26 9.50 8.15
CA ASP A 24 -2.57 9.51 6.86
C ASP A 24 -1.04 9.47 6.97
N LEU A 25 -0.53 8.45 7.67
CA LEU A 25 0.91 8.33 7.93
C LEU A 25 1.73 8.33 6.64
N THR A 26 2.90 8.96 6.70
CA THR A 26 3.93 8.81 5.67
C THR A 26 4.52 7.41 5.70
N LEU A 27 5.21 7.01 4.62
CA LEU A 27 5.97 5.76 4.60
C LEU A 27 7.02 5.70 5.74
N THR A 28 7.67 6.82 6.06
CA THR A 28 8.51 6.93 7.27
C THR A 28 7.70 6.72 8.54
N GLY A 29 6.53 7.34 8.66
CA GLY A 29 5.66 7.18 9.83
C GLY A 29 5.22 5.72 10.04
N ILE A 30 4.90 5.02 8.96
CA ILE A 30 4.57 3.58 8.98
C ILE A 30 5.79 2.75 9.39
N LEU A 31 6.97 3.03 8.83
CA LEU A 31 8.21 2.35 9.18
C LEU A 31 8.53 2.52 10.67
N SER A 32 8.35 3.72 11.23
CA SER A 32 8.59 3.99 12.65
C SER A 32 7.53 3.39 13.57
N ALA A 33 6.29 3.24 13.11
CA ALA A 33 5.20 2.70 13.92
C ALA A 33 5.15 1.16 13.90
N SER A 34 5.67 0.52 12.86
CA SER A 34 5.64 -0.93 12.71
C SER A 34 6.75 -1.61 13.48
N GLU A 35 6.40 -2.62 14.28
CA GLU A 35 7.38 -3.46 14.99
C GLU A 35 8.05 -4.51 14.07
N ARG A 36 7.55 -4.66 12.84
CA ARG A 36 8.01 -5.67 11.87
C ARG A 36 8.92 -5.14 10.77
N LEU A 37 8.95 -3.82 10.59
CA LEU A 37 9.72 -3.17 9.53
C LEU A 37 10.94 -2.50 10.15
N HIS A 38 12.14 -2.90 9.75
CA HIS A 38 13.38 -2.36 10.30
C HIS A 38 14.02 -1.29 9.41
N ASN A 39 13.70 -1.32 8.12
CA ASN A 39 14.23 -0.39 7.13
C ASN A 39 13.25 -0.17 5.96
N SER A 40 13.61 0.71 5.03
CA SER A 40 12.80 1.03 3.86
C SER A 40 12.65 -0.15 2.89
N VAL A 41 13.61 -1.08 2.83
CA VAL A 41 13.52 -2.28 1.98
C VAL A 41 12.40 -3.19 2.49
N ASP A 42 12.34 -3.44 3.80
CA ASP A 42 11.26 -4.24 4.42
C ASP A 42 9.88 -3.63 4.11
N LEU A 43 9.76 -2.30 4.22
CA LEU A 43 8.53 -1.59 3.89
C LEU A 43 8.14 -1.78 2.43
N MET A 44 9.10 -1.64 1.51
CA MET A 44 8.85 -1.83 0.09
C MET A 44 8.46 -3.27 -0.25
N GLU A 45 9.07 -4.27 0.41
CA GLU A 45 8.67 -5.67 0.27
C GLU A 45 7.26 -5.92 0.81
N ALA A 46 6.91 -5.34 1.97
CA ALA A 46 5.57 -5.44 2.54
C ALA A 46 4.52 -4.83 1.59
N LEU A 47 4.78 -3.64 1.05
CA LEU A 47 3.92 -3.01 0.05
C LEU A 47 3.81 -3.86 -1.22
N ALA A 48 4.92 -4.42 -1.72
CA ALA A 48 4.90 -5.31 -2.88
C ALA A 48 4.04 -6.56 -2.62
N LYS A 49 4.13 -7.16 -1.43
CA LYS A 49 3.29 -8.30 -1.01
C LYS A 49 1.81 -7.91 -0.97
N ALA A 50 1.47 -6.78 -0.36
CA ALA A 50 0.11 -6.27 -0.30
C ALA A 50 -0.49 -6.05 -1.71
N VAL A 51 0.28 -5.43 -2.61
CA VAL A 51 -0.14 -5.15 -3.99
C VAL A 51 -0.33 -6.44 -4.78
N ASN A 52 0.57 -7.41 -4.61
CA ASN A 52 0.42 -8.71 -5.26
C ASN A 52 -0.80 -9.48 -4.76
N ALA A 53 -1.11 -9.41 -3.47
CA ALA A 53 -2.33 -9.98 -2.90
C ALA A 53 -3.58 -9.30 -3.48
N ALA A 54 -3.61 -7.97 -3.49
CA ALA A 54 -4.70 -7.20 -4.09
C ALA A 54 -4.87 -7.49 -5.59
N ARG A 55 -3.76 -7.60 -6.35
CA ARG A 55 -3.76 -8.00 -7.76
C ARG A 55 -4.43 -9.36 -7.97
N ARG A 56 -4.11 -10.35 -7.14
CA ARG A 56 -4.70 -11.69 -7.23
C ARG A 56 -6.22 -11.66 -7.02
N GLU A 57 -6.67 -10.87 -6.04
CA GLU A 57 -8.10 -10.75 -5.74
C GLU A 57 -8.87 -9.93 -6.77
N LEU A 58 -8.24 -8.92 -7.37
CA LEU A 58 -8.88 -8.03 -8.35
C LEU A 58 -8.74 -8.50 -9.80
N GLY A 59 -7.87 -9.47 -10.10
CA GLY A 59 -7.62 -9.96 -11.46
C GLY A 59 -6.92 -8.94 -12.39
N VAL A 60 -6.35 -7.86 -11.85
CA VAL A 60 -5.72 -6.77 -12.62
C VAL A 60 -4.22 -6.71 -12.42
N LYS A 61 -3.48 -6.25 -13.44
CA LYS A 61 -2.03 -6.00 -13.32
C LYS A 61 -1.79 -4.71 -12.53
N LEU A 62 -1.19 -4.83 -11.35
CA LEU A 62 -0.73 -3.70 -10.53
C LEU A 62 0.80 -3.71 -10.45
N ARG A 63 1.40 -2.52 -10.43
CA ARG A 63 2.84 -2.34 -10.20
C ARG A 63 3.08 -1.42 -9.02
N LEU A 64 4.06 -1.77 -8.20
CA LEU A 64 4.58 -0.87 -7.17
C LEU A 64 5.33 0.26 -7.88
N GLN A 65 4.90 1.51 -7.65
CA GLN A 65 5.62 2.68 -8.13
C GLN A 65 6.75 3.03 -7.16
N ALA A 66 7.72 3.81 -7.64
CA ALA A 66 8.70 4.42 -6.76
C ALA A 66 8.00 5.52 -5.94
N PHE A 67 8.05 5.38 -4.62
CA PHE A 67 7.56 6.38 -3.68
C PHE A 67 8.71 6.91 -2.84
N THR A 68 8.63 8.17 -2.45
CA THR A 68 9.55 8.76 -1.47
C THR A 68 9.07 8.44 -0.06
N MET A 69 9.97 8.41 0.92
CA MET A 69 9.61 8.02 2.29
C MET A 69 8.68 9.03 3.00
N ASP A 70 8.64 10.28 2.53
CA ASP A 70 7.69 11.31 2.95
C ASP A 70 6.31 11.17 2.28
N THR A 71 6.14 10.26 1.32
CA THR A 71 4.85 10.03 0.65
C THR A 71 3.80 9.54 1.67
N PRO A 72 2.63 10.21 1.79
CA PRO A 72 1.53 9.75 2.63
C PRO A 72 0.86 8.50 2.06
N ILE A 73 0.38 7.63 2.94
CA ILE A 73 -0.20 6.35 2.57
C ILE A 73 -1.47 6.49 1.72
N SER A 74 -2.23 7.57 1.88
CA SER A 74 -3.36 7.90 1.01
C SER A 74 -2.96 7.97 -0.46
N ARG A 75 -1.81 8.59 -0.77
CA ARG A 75 -1.27 8.72 -2.14
C ARG A 75 -0.82 7.39 -2.71
N VAL A 76 -0.24 6.54 -1.87
CA VAL A 76 0.13 5.17 -2.24
C VAL A 76 -1.13 4.36 -2.60
N VAL A 77 -2.17 4.42 -1.77
CA VAL A 77 -3.46 3.75 -2.05
C VAL A 77 -4.12 4.30 -3.31
N GLU A 78 -4.12 5.62 -3.50
CA GLU A 78 -4.67 6.28 -4.70
C GLU A 78 -3.97 5.82 -5.98
N SER A 79 -2.63 5.74 -5.98
CA SER A 79 -1.85 5.24 -7.12
C SER A 79 -2.29 3.83 -7.50
N PHE A 80 -2.46 2.93 -6.53
CA PHE A 80 -2.91 1.56 -6.83
C PHE A 80 -4.35 1.51 -7.36
N ILE A 81 -5.25 2.33 -6.82
CA ILE A 81 -6.63 2.38 -7.31
C ILE A 81 -6.67 2.92 -8.73
N ALA A 82 -5.88 3.95 -9.04
CA ALA A 82 -5.79 4.50 -10.39
C ALA A 82 -5.29 3.43 -11.38
N GLN A 83 -4.25 2.68 -11.03
CA GLN A 83 -3.75 1.56 -11.84
C GLN A 83 -4.80 0.46 -12.01
N ALA A 84 -5.49 0.07 -10.93
CA ALA A 84 -6.52 -0.96 -10.98
C ALA A 84 -7.69 -0.57 -11.88
N ARG A 85 -8.09 0.71 -11.86
CA ARG A 85 -9.12 1.26 -12.74
C ARG A 85 -8.66 1.27 -14.19
N ALA A 86 -7.45 1.75 -14.47
CA ALA A 86 -6.91 1.75 -15.83
C ALA A 86 -6.86 0.32 -16.41
N ALA A 87 -6.38 -0.65 -15.62
CA ALA A 87 -6.30 -2.04 -16.04
C ALA A 87 -7.68 -2.72 -16.24
N ALA A 88 -8.72 -2.25 -15.54
CA ALA A 88 -10.09 -2.74 -15.71
C ALA A 88 -10.78 -2.13 -16.94
N SER A 89 -10.36 -0.94 -17.39
CA SER A 89 -10.95 -0.24 -18.53
C SER A 89 -10.41 -0.68 -19.90
N GLY A 90 -9.40 -1.56 -19.96
CA GLY A 90 -8.93 -2.14 -21.23
C GLY A 90 -8.14 -1.17 -22.13
N GLU A 91 -7.41 -0.23 -21.54
CA GLU A 91 -6.33 0.52 -22.22
C GLU A 91 -4.97 -0.21 -22.09
#